data_AF-A0A0R3T0A5-F1
#
_entry.id   AF-A0A0R3T0A5-F1
#
_cell.length_a   1.000
_cell.length_b   1.000
_cell.length_c   1.000
_cell.angle_alpha   90.00
_cell.angle_beta   90.00
_cell.angle_gamma   90.00
#
_symmetry.space_group_name_H-M   'P 1'
#
loop_
_entity.id
_entity.type
_entity.pdbx_description
1 polymer ?
#
loop_
_entity_poly.entity_id
_entity_poly.type
_entity_poly.pdbx_seq_one_letter_code
_entity_poly.pdbx_strand_id
1 'polypeptide(L)'
;MSQDEKNQVQKILQTYDVDIFPIMEAKLSDDKMKYHQFPGYTMYNLPKYRQVASGILAEVRDGLTSHYDLIKSMGSTQDICEIIRLNVWKCQNQFKIYAFYNPPQNCPNFDILCNPPQNCPNFDYLNPTPELSKL
;
A
#
# COMPACT_ATOMS: atom_id res chain seq x y z
N MET A 1 9.18 -11.67 -1.29
CA MET A 1 9.86 -11.11 -2.48
C MET A 1 11.24 -11.73 -2.60
N SER A 2 11.58 -12.29 -3.75
CA SER A 2 12.94 -12.77 -4.07
C SER A 2 13.84 -11.60 -4.49
N GLN A 3 15.16 -11.84 -4.57
CA GLN A 3 16.10 -10.81 -5.02
C GLN A 3 15.88 -10.42 -6.49
N ASP A 4 15.51 -11.36 -7.35
CA ASP A 4 15.25 -11.10 -8.77
C ASP A 4 13.99 -10.26 -8.97
N GLU A 5 12.93 -10.55 -8.22
CA GLU A 5 11.71 -9.73 -8.19
C GLU A 5 12.05 -8.30 -7.75
N LYS A 6 12.84 -8.15 -6.68
CA LYS A 6 13.30 -6.84 -6.20
C LYS A 6 14.07 -6.09 -7.28
N ASN A 7 15.00 -6.76 -7.97
CA ASN A 7 15.78 -6.12 -9.04
C ASN A 7 14.91 -5.66 -10.21
N GLN A 8 13.86 -6.42 -10.56
CA GLN A 8 12.92 -6.02 -11.60
C GLN A 8 12.07 -4.82 -11.18
N VAL A 9 11.54 -4.83 -9.96
CA VAL A 9 10.81 -3.69 -9.39
C VAL A 9 11.71 -2.45 -9.39
N GLN A 10 12.96 -2.56 -8.96
CA GLN A 10 13.90 -1.44 -8.95
C GLN A 10 14.10 -0.82 -10.35
N LYS A 11 14.18 -1.64 -11.40
CA LYS A 11 14.26 -1.15 -12.79
C LYS A 11 13.00 -0.38 -13.19
N ILE A 12 11.81 -0.87 -12.81
CA ILE A 12 10.54 -0.19 -13.08
C ILE A 12 10.52 1.16 -12.36
N LEU A 13 10.89 1.20 -11.08
CA LEU A 13 10.91 2.43 -10.29
C LEU A 13 11.81 3.51 -10.92
N GLN A 14 12.98 3.11 -11.43
CA GLN A 14 13.91 4.01 -12.12
C GLN A 14 13.41 4.42 -13.51
N THR A 15 12.84 3.49 -14.27
CA THR A 15 12.37 3.74 -15.65
C THR A 15 11.20 4.73 -15.68
N TYR A 16 10.28 4.60 -14.72
CA TYR A 16 9.07 5.43 -14.66
C TYR A 16 9.16 6.61 -13.69
N ASP A 17 10.33 6.84 -13.10
CA ASP A 17 10.55 7.91 -12.12
C ASP A 17 9.48 7.90 -11.01
N VAL A 18 9.26 6.74 -10.39
CA VAL A 18 8.16 6.55 -9.43
C VAL A 18 8.46 7.25 -8.10
N ASP A 19 7.55 8.09 -7.62
CA ASP A 19 7.70 8.78 -6.34
C ASP A 19 7.19 7.93 -5.16
N ILE A 20 6.12 7.15 -5.35
CA ILE A 20 5.41 6.43 -4.28
C ILE A 20 4.89 5.13 -4.85
N PHE A 21 5.09 4.01 -4.14
CA PHE A 21 4.51 2.72 -4.53
C PHE A 21 4.19 1.84 -3.32
N PRO A 22 2.97 1.27 -3.26
CA PRO A 22 2.67 0.16 -2.38
C PRO A 22 2.85 -1.20 -3.09
N ILE A 23 3.35 -2.18 -2.36
CA ILE A 23 3.40 -3.61 -2.72
C ILE A 23 2.49 -4.35 -1.75
N MET A 24 1.43 -4.94 -2.30
CA MET A 24 0.51 -5.83 -1.58
C MET A 24 1.12 -7.23 -1.45
N GLU A 25 0.74 -7.97 -0.41
CA GLU A 25 1.25 -9.32 -0.13
C GLU A 25 2.79 -9.39 -0.12
N ALA A 26 3.45 -8.39 0.46
CA ALA A 26 4.91 -8.32 0.47
C ALA A 26 5.55 -9.55 1.15
N LYS A 27 4.79 -10.26 2.00
CA LYS A 27 5.20 -11.47 2.75
C LYS A 27 6.46 -11.24 3.60
N LEU A 28 6.73 -9.99 3.93
CA LEU A 28 7.86 -9.57 4.77
C LEU A 28 7.48 -9.67 6.24
N SER A 29 8.41 -10.21 7.03
CA SER A 29 8.41 -10.15 8.48
C SER A 29 9.31 -9.01 8.96
N ASP A 30 9.08 -8.49 10.16
CA ASP A 30 9.77 -7.30 10.68
C ASP A 30 11.31 -7.46 10.72
N ASP A 31 11.80 -8.67 10.98
CA ASP A 31 13.22 -9.02 11.00
C ASP A 31 13.91 -8.89 9.63
N LYS A 32 13.15 -8.92 8.53
CA LYS A 32 13.69 -8.86 7.16
C LYS A 32 13.55 -7.49 6.51
N MET A 33 12.91 -6.53 7.16
CA MET A 33 12.58 -5.22 6.58
C MET A 33 13.79 -4.46 6.01
N LYS A 34 14.88 -4.36 6.78
CA LYS A 34 16.08 -3.59 6.37
C LYS A 34 16.75 -4.10 5.08
N TYR A 35 16.59 -5.39 4.77
CA TYR A 35 17.15 -5.98 3.56
C TYR A 35 16.29 -5.73 2.31
N HIS A 36 15.02 -5.37 2.50
CA HIS A 36 14.04 -5.26 1.41
C HIS A 36 13.75 -3.82 1.01
N GLN A 37 14.18 -2.82 1.79
CA GLN A 37 14.10 -1.41 1.43
C GLN A 37 14.74 -1.14 0.05
N PHE A 38 14.08 -0.35 -0.79
CA PHE A 38 14.65 0.13 -2.04
C PHE A 38 15.51 1.39 -1.78
N PRO A 39 16.71 1.51 -2.38
CA PRO A 39 17.54 2.68 -2.20
C PRO A 39 16.85 3.97 -2.67
N GLY A 40 16.91 5.03 -1.85
CA GLY A 40 16.30 6.33 -2.17
C GLY A 40 14.81 6.43 -1.79
N TYR A 41 14.31 5.50 -0.98
CA TYR A 41 12.94 5.53 -0.47
C TYR A 41 12.89 5.28 1.03
N THR A 42 11.96 5.96 1.69
CA THR A 42 11.55 5.70 3.07
C THR A 42 10.47 4.62 3.08
N MET A 43 10.69 3.59 3.88
CA MET A 43 9.86 2.39 3.95
C MET A 43 8.86 2.42 5.10
N TYR A 44 7.61 2.11 4.79
CA TYR A 44 6.52 1.86 5.73
C TYR A 44 6.01 0.42 5.55
N ASN A 45 5.79 -0.28 6.66
CA ASN A 45 5.39 -1.69 6.62
C ASN A 45 4.21 -1.95 7.54
N LEU A 46 3.17 -2.56 6.96
CA LEU A 46 2.22 -3.37 7.69
C LEU A 46 2.68 -4.83 7.55
N PRO A 47 3.25 -5.45 8.60
CA PRO A 47 3.72 -6.83 8.50
C PRO A 47 2.57 -7.81 8.28
N LYS A 48 2.90 -8.97 7.72
CA LYS A 48 1.91 -10.02 7.49
C LYS A 48 1.26 -10.50 8.80
N TYR A 49 -0.06 -10.64 8.78
CA TYR A 49 -0.80 -11.44 9.74
C TYR A 49 -0.62 -12.94 9.44
N ARG A 50 -0.86 -13.83 10.42
CA ARG A 50 -0.44 -15.25 10.33
C ARG A 50 -0.99 -15.98 9.08
N GLN A 51 -0.09 -16.76 8.47
CA GLN A 51 -0.24 -17.80 7.42
C GLN A 51 -0.93 -17.49 6.09
N VAL A 52 -1.80 -16.49 5.96
CA VAL A 52 -2.38 -16.09 4.66
C VAL A 52 -1.56 -14.93 4.09
N ALA A 53 -1.42 -14.85 2.76
CA ALA A 53 -0.75 -13.75 2.11
C ALA A 53 -1.36 -12.43 2.60
N SER A 54 -0.54 -11.59 3.23
CA SER A 54 -0.96 -10.37 3.92
C SER A 54 0.29 -9.51 4.10
N GLY A 55 0.07 -8.27 4.46
CA GLY A 55 1.09 -7.25 4.67
C GLY A 55 1.18 -6.33 3.46
N ILE A 56 1.36 -5.06 3.77
CA ILE A 56 1.50 -3.98 2.80
C ILE A 56 2.84 -3.31 3.07
N LEU A 57 3.73 -3.41 2.09
CA LEU A 57 4.93 -2.59 2.05
C LEU A 57 4.61 -1.34 1.25
N ALA A 58 4.90 -0.16 1.76
CA ALA A 58 4.77 1.06 0.98
C ALA A 58 6.02 1.91 1.12
N GLU A 59 6.52 2.39 0.00
CA GLU A 59 7.75 3.15 -0.05
C GLU A 59 7.51 4.50 -0.72
N VAL A 60 8.05 5.55 -0.10
CA VAL A 60 7.94 6.94 -0.52
C VAL A 60 9.34 7.47 -0.78
N ARG A 61 9.56 8.07 -1.94
CA ARG A 61 10.85 8.61 -2.35
C ARG A 61 11.40 9.57 -1.30
N ASP A 62 12.69 9.43 -1.03
CA ASP A 62 13.40 10.29 -0.09
C ASP A 62 13.31 11.76 -0.54
N GLY A 63 13.13 12.65 0.43
CA GLY A 63 12.90 14.08 0.18
C GLY A 63 11.42 14.48 0.10
N LEU A 64 10.50 13.53 -0.07
CA LEU A 64 9.08 13.79 0.14
C LEU A 64 8.75 13.68 1.64
N THR A 65 8.06 14.70 2.18
CA THR A 65 7.51 14.60 3.53
C THR A 65 6.31 13.66 3.48
N SER A 66 6.31 12.64 4.34
CA SER A 66 5.22 11.68 4.40
C SER A 66 4.90 11.19 5.82
N HIS A 67 3.65 10.77 6.01
CA HIS A 67 3.13 10.23 7.26
C HIS A 67 2.30 8.98 6.98
N TYR A 68 2.54 7.94 7.77
CA TYR A 68 1.87 6.65 7.66
C TYR A 68 0.84 6.47 8.76
N ASP A 69 -0.39 6.13 8.37
CA ASP A 69 -1.45 5.73 9.28
C ASP A 69 -1.85 4.27 9.00
N LEU A 70 -1.88 3.46 10.05
CA LEU A 70 -2.55 2.16 10.01
C LEU A 70 -4.05 2.39 10.23
N ILE A 71 -4.86 2.15 9.20
CA ILE A 71 -6.32 2.33 9.27
C ILE A 71 -6.99 1.03 9.73
N LYS A 72 -6.59 -0.10 9.15
CA LYS A 72 -7.12 -1.42 9.49
C LYS A 72 -6.08 -2.50 9.27
N SER A 73 -5.88 -3.35 10.26
CA SER A 73 -5.15 -4.61 10.14
C SER A 73 -6.11 -5.79 10.22
N MET A 74 -5.67 -6.94 9.71
CA MET A 74 -6.30 -8.23 10.05
C MET A 74 -6.30 -8.46 11.57
N GLY A 75 -7.28 -9.19 12.06
CA GLY A 75 -7.44 -9.56 13.47
C GLY A 75 -8.12 -8.51 14.36
N SER A 76 -8.44 -7.32 13.86
CA SER A 76 -9.00 -6.23 14.67
C SER A 76 -10.49 -6.37 14.99
N THR A 77 -11.30 -6.87 14.05
CA THR A 77 -12.75 -7.05 14.24
C THR A 77 -13.34 -8.12 13.33
N GLN A 78 -12.81 -8.29 12.12
CA GLN A 78 -13.04 -9.38 11.15
C GLN A 78 -11.85 -9.40 10.17
N ASP A 79 -11.36 -10.58 9.79
CA ASP A 79 -10.22 -10.78 8.86
C ASP A 79 -10.60 -10.52 7.39
N ILE A 80 -11.01 -9.29 7.09
CA ILE A 80 -11.60 -8.95 5.79
C ILE A 80 -10.62 -8.21 4.89
N CYS A 81 -9.87 -7.23 5.41
CA CYS A 81 -8.91 -6.47 4.62
C CYS A 81 -7.87 -5.75 5.49
N GLU A 82 -6.79 -5.35 4.85
CA GLU A 82 -5.76 -4.46 5.38
C GLU A 82 -5.79 -3.13 4.66
N ILE A 83 -5.65 -2.05 5.43
CA ILE A 83 -5.75 -0.69 4.93
C ILE A 83 -4.69 0.17 5.63
N ILE A 84 -3.86 0.80 4.81
CA ILE A 84 -2.94 1.86 5.25
C ILE A 84 -3.24 3.14 4.49
N ARG A 85 -2.91 4.27 5.10
CA ARG A 85 -2.95 5.58 4.46
C ARG A 85 -1.57 6.22 4.53
N LEU A 86 -1.08 6.66 3.38
CA LEU A 86 0.04 7.56 3.26
C LEU A 86 -0.48 8.97 3.03
N ASN A 87 -0.12 9.89 3.92
CA ASN A 87 -0.22 11.31 3.65
C ASN A 87 1.13 11.76 3.10
N VAL A 88 1.15 12.36 1.92
CA VAL A 88 2.40 12.83 1.30
C VAL A 88 2.25 14.30 0.94
N TRP A 89 3.25 15.09 1.28
CA TRP A 89 3.30 16.51 0.97
C TRP A 89 4.33 16.75 -0.12
N LYS A 90 3.89 17.42 -1.19
CA LYS A 90 4.76 17.88 -2.28
C LYS A 90 4.38 19.32 -2.61
N CYS A 91 5.34 20.23 -2.45
CA CYS A 91 5.10 21.67 -2.51
C CYS A 91 4.00 22.10 -1.51
N GLN A 92 2.97 22.81 -1.98
CA GLN A 92 1.86 23.27 -1.13
C GLN A 92 0.67 22.29 -1.08
N ASN A 93 0.82 21.09 -1.67
CA ASN A 93 -0.26 20.13 -1.78
C ASN A 93 -0.03 18.93 -0.86
N GLN A 94 -1.14 18.43 -0.30
CA GLN A 94 -1.19 17.19 0.44
C GLN A 94 -1.99 16.15 -0.36
N PHE A 95 -1.40 14.98 -0.55
CA PHE A 95 -2.02 13.83 -1.18
C PHE A 95 -2.29 12.76 -0.12
N LYS A 96 -3.47 12.15 -0.17
CA LYS A 96 -3.83 10.99 0.65
C LYS A 96 -3.90 9.79 -0.27
N ILE A 97 -2.97 8.87 -0.11
CA ILE A 97 -2.90 7.63 -0.87
C ILE A 97 -3.29 6.51 0.07
N TYR A 98 -4.32 5.77 -0.28
CA TYR A 98 -4.73 4.59 0.46
C TYR A 98 -4.26 3.35 -0.29
N ALA A 99 -3.63 2.43 0.44
CA ALA A 99 -3.27 1.12 -0.08
C ALA A 99 -4.08 0.06 0.65
N PHE A 100 -4.68 -0.83 -0.13
CA PHE A 100 -5.61 -1.84 0.33
C PHE A 100 -5.11 -3.20 -0.08
N TYR A 101 -5.17 -4.14 0.86
CA TYR A 101 -5.10 -5.54 0.53
C TYR A 101 -6.40 -6.22 0.96
N ASN A 102 -7.05 -6.89 0.01
CA ASN A 102 -8.26 -7.67 0.23
C ASN A 102 -7.97 -9.12 -0.17
N PRO A 103 -7.97 -10.08 0.78
CA PRO A 103 -7.91 -11.49 0.45
C PRO A 103 -9.00 -11.89 -0.54
N PRO A 104 -8.76 -12.92 -1.37
CA PRO A 104 -9.79 -13.46 -2.24
C PRO A 104 -11.07 -13.79 -1.48
N GLN A 105 -12.22 -13.60 -2.13
CA GLN A 105 -13.57 -13.92 -1.62
C GLN A 105 -14.10 -13.02 -0.49
N ASN A 106 -13.34 -12.02 -0.06
CA ASN A 106 -13.80 -11.02 0.90
C ASN A 106 -14.46 -9.82 0.20
N CYS A 107 -15.50 -9.27 0.83
CA CYS A 107 -16.19 -8.05 0.40
C CYS A 107 -16.10 -6.97 1.51
N PRO A 108 -14.95 -6.29 1.65
CA PRO A 108 -14.76 -5.27 2.67
C PRO A 108 -15.73 -4.09 2.50
N ASN A 109 -16.31 -3.64 3.62
CA ASN A 109 -17.02 -2.37 3.67
C ASN A 109 -16.00 -1.22 3.77
N PHE A 110 -16.04 -0.31 2.80
CA PHE A 110 -15.17 0.87 2.70
C PHE A 110 -15.77 2.16 3.24
N ASP A 111 -16.96 2.14 3.85
CA ASP A 111 -17.59 3.30 4.50
C ASP A 111 -16.67 3.93 5.56
N ILE A 112 -15.75 3.15 6.14
CA ILE A 112 -14.70 3.63 7.07
C ILE A 112 -13.80 4.72 6.44
N LEU A 113 -13.67 4.74 5.11
CA LEU A 113 -12.93 5.75 4.36
C LEU A 113 -13.78 6.99 4.06
N CYS A 114 -15.10 6.83 4.06
CA CYS A 114 -16.10 7.84 3.68
C CYS A 114 -16.49 8.78 4.84
N ASN A 115 -15.75 8.76 5.95
CA ASN A 115 -15.81 9.80 6.98
C ASN A 115 -14.67 10.82 6.85
N PRO A 116 -14.50 11.57 5.74
CA PRO A 116 -13.66 12.74 5.76
C PRO A 116 -14.41 13.87 6.51
N PRO A 117 -13.70 14.84 7.13
CA PRO A 117 -14.31 16.15 7.35
C PRO A 117 -14.89 16.65 6.03
N GLN A 118 -16.05 17.32 6.07
CA GLN A 118 -17.05 17.59 5.00
C GLN A 118 -16.58 18.11 3.61
N ASN A 119 -15.29 18.17 3.30
CA ASN A 119 -14.74 18.81 2.09
C ASN A 119 -13.80 17.91 1.24
N CYS A 120 -13.95 16.58 1.22
CA CYS A 120 -13.19 15.75 0.28
C CYS A 120 -14.03 15.34 -0.95
N PRO A 121 -13.50 15.43 -2.18
CA PRO A 121 -14.21 15.03 -3.39
C PRO A 121 -14.44 13.51 -3.41
N ASN A 122 -15.54 13.10 -4.05
CA ASN A 122 -15.94 11.71 -4.22
C ASN A 122 -14.77 10.87 -4.77
N PHE A 123 -14.49 9.73 -4.13
CA PHE A 123 -13.62 8.71 -4.70
C PHE A 123 -14.40 8.00 -5.81
N ASP A 124 -14.15 8.39 -7.06
CA ASP A 124 -14.52 7.55 -8.20
C ASP A 124 -13.60 6.34 -8.20
N TYR A 125 -14.13 5.19 -7.76
CA TYR A 125 -13.46 3.91 -7.90
C TYR A 125 -13.19 3.68 -9.40
N LEU A 126 -11.91 3.71 -9.80
CA LEU A 126 -11.50 3.17 -11.09
C LEU A 126 -11.76 1.67 -11.06
N ASN A 127 -12.90 1.24 -11.60
CA ASN A 127 -13.22 -0.17 -11.77
C ASN A 127 -12.08 -0.85 -12.57
N PRO A 128 -11.57 -2.01 -12.12
CA PRO A 128 -10.66 -2.78 -12.95
C PRO A 128 -11.37 -3.20 -14.24
N THR A 129 -10.70 -3.01 -15.38
CA THR A 129 -11.18 -3.45 -16.67
C THR A 129 -11.46 -4.97 -16.65
N PRO A 130 -12.52 -5.47 -17.33
CA PRO A 130 -12.99 -6.85 -17.19
C PRO A 130 -12.04 -7.94 -17.71
N GLU A 131 -10.87 -7.59 -18.23
CA GLU A 131 -10.00 -8.53 -18.96
C GLU A 131 -9.10 -9.40 -18.07
N LEU A 132 -9.02 -9.13 -16.76
CA LEU A 132 -8.16 -9.90 -15.84
C LEU A 132 -8.88 -11.03 -15.09
N SER A 133 -10.16 -11.29 -15.37
CA SER A 133 -10.91 -12.40 -14.73
C SER A 133 -10.82 -13.74 -15.48
N LYS A 134 -9.85 -13.92 -16.40
CA LYS A 134 -9.69 -15.13 -17.22
C LYS A 134 -8.23 -15.63 -17.33
N LEU A 135 -7.49 -15.62 -16.22
CA LEU A 135 -6.26 -16.39 -16.08
C LEU A 135 -6.28 -17.15 -14.75
#